data_AF-A0A1F9NPM2-F1
#
_entry.id   AF-A0A1F9NPM2-F1
#
_cell.length_a   1.000
_cell.length_b   1.000
_cell.length_c   1.000
_cell.angle_alpha   90.00
_cell.angle_beta   90.00
_cell.angle_gamma   90.00
#
_symmetry.space_group_name_H-M   'P 1'
#
loop_
_entity.id
_entity.type
_entity.pdbx_description
1 polymer ?
#
loop_
_entity_poly.entity_id
_entity_poly.type
_entity_poly.pdbx_seq_one_letter_code
_entity_poly.pdbx_strand_id
1 'polypeptide(L)'
;MDLKIDPRILTSPATQPRTDKKTRDLQSLRESSREFETLLVMEMLKSMRKSIPEGGLFEKDVATETFTEMLDMETAKATTSGKGLGIAELMYKQMADLIEKKK
;
A
#
# COMPACT_ATOMS: atom_id res chain seq x y z
N MET A 1 33.40 21.16 46.29
CA MET A 1 33.53 20.04 45.34
C MET A 1 32.64 20.35 44.15
N ASP A 2 33.25 20.88 43.09
CA ASP A 2 32.59 21.29 41.84
C ASP A 2 31.97 20.08 41.11
N LEU A 3 30.65 19.96 41.18
CA LEU A 3 29.90 19.07 40.31
C LEU A 3 29.80 19.73 38.92
N LYS A 4 30.80 19.46 38.09
CA LYS A 4 30.80 19.83 36.67
C LYS A 4 29.65 19.11 35.97
N ILE A 5 28.58 19.83 35.69
CA ILE A 5 27.48 19.37 34.84
C ILE A 5 27.99 19.46 33.40
N ASP A 6 28.34 18.31 32.82
CA ASP A 6 28.82 18.20 31.45
C ASP A 6 27.67 18.48 30.45
N PRO A 7 27.82 19.44 29.50
CA PRO A 7 26.77 19.77 28.53
C PRO A 7 26.53 18.68 27.46
N ARG A 8 27.32 17.59 27.46
CA ARG A 8 27.14 16.44 26.58
C ARG A 8 25.95 15.54 26.94
N ILE A 9 25.34 15.72 28.11
CA ILE A 9 24.15 14.96 28.50
C ILE A 9 22.93 15.42 27.66
N LEU A 10 22.96 16.64 27.12
CA LEU A 10 21.92 17.20 26.24
C LEU A 10 21.97 16.69 24.79
N THR A 11 23.03 15.98 24.38
CA THR A 11 23.20 15.51 23.00
C THR A 11 23.39 14.01 22.87
N SER A 12 23.00 13.23 23.89
CA SER A 12 22.76 11.80 23.65
C SER A 12 21.55 11.70 22.73
N PRO A 13 21.63 11.07 21.54
CA PRO A 13 20.44 10.71 20.81
C PRO A 13 19.72 9.71 21.70
N ALA A 14 18.76 10.22 22.47
CA ALA A 14 17.85 9.43 23.27
C ALA A 14 17.32 8.33 22.35
N THR A 15 17.54 7.08 22.78
CA THR A 15 16.90 5.88 22.24
C THR A 15 15.47 6.24 21.83
N GLN A 16 15.22 6.40 20.53
CA GLN A 16 13.87 6.66 20.04
C GLN A 16 12.98 5.52 20.54
N PRO A 17 11.83 5.81 21.16
CA PRO A 17 11.05 4.78 21.81
C PRO A 17 10.56 3.79 20.74
N ARG A 18 10.89 2.50 20.92
CA ARG A 18 10.57 1.40 19.99
C ARG A 18 9.08 1.34 19.59
N THR A 19 8.21 1.96 20.38
CA THR A 19 6.77 2.11 20.13
C THR A 19 6.48 2.90 18.86
N ASP A 20 7.24 3.95 18.53
CA ASP A 20 7.02 4.77 17.32
C ASP A 20 7.39 4.02 16.04
N LYS A 21 8.37 3.11 16.11
CA LYS A 21 8.76 2.31 14.95
C LYS A 21 7.68 1.28 14.61
N LYS A 22 7.16 0.58 15.62
CA LYS A 22 6.16 -0.48 15.43
C LYS A 22 4.83 0.07 14.89
N THR A 23 4.38 1.21 15.39
CA THR A 23 3.16 1.88 14.88
C THR A 23 3.33 2.32 13.44
N ARG A 24 4.49 2.89 13.09
CA ARG A 24 4.81 3.29 11.72
C ARG A 24 4.89 2.10 10.76
N ASP A 25 5.50 0.99 11.19
CA ASP A 25 5.60 -0.23 10.38
C ASP A 25 4.20 -0.84 10.14
N LEU A 26 3.32 -0.83 11.14
CA LEU A 26 1.92 -1.29 10.99
C LEU A 26 1.10 -0.36 10.07
N GLN A 27 1.31 0.96 10.14
CA GLN A 27 0.65 1.89 9.23
C GLN A 27 1.10 1.67 7.79
N SER A 28 2.41 1.58 7.56
CA SER A 28 2.99 1.32 6.24
C SER A 28 2.49 -0.03 5.68
N LEU A 29 2.40 -1.07 6.51
CA LEU A 29 1.84 -2.35 6.09
C LEU A 29 0.39 -2.22 5.62
N ARG A 30 -0.43 -1.42 6.31
CA ARG A 30 -1.83 -1.19 5.94
C ARG A 30 -1.94 -0.46 4.59
N GLU A 31 -1.10 0.55 4.38
CA GLU A 31 -1.04 1.31 3.13
C GLU A 31 -0.59 0.42 1.97
N SER A 32 0.52 -0.30 2.11
CA SER A 32 1.02 -1.20 1.07
C SER A 32 0.07 -2.35 0.76
N SER A 33 -0.67 -2.87 1.76
CA SER A 33 -1.68 -3.91 1.53
C SER A 33 -2.84 -3.39 0.66
N ARG A 34 -3.24 -2.12 0.83
CA ARG A 34 -4.26 -1.47 -0.02
C ARG A 34 -3.76 -1.19 -1.43
N GLU A 35 -2.51 -0.75 -1.55
CA GLU A 35 -1.86 -0.55 -2.86
C GLU A 35 -1.78 -1.87 -3.64
N PHE A 36 -1.40 -2.96 -2.97
CA PHE A 36 -1.38 -4.29 -3.58
C PHE A 36 -2.76 -4.72 -4.08
N GLU A 37 -3.81 -4.56 -3.26
CA GLU A 37 -5.18 -4.86 -3.69
C GLU A 37 -5.58 -4.00 -4.90
N THR A 38 -5.13 -2.76 -4.97
CA THR A 38 -5.41 -1.86 -6.11
C THR A 38 -4.79 -2.40 -7.40
N LEU A 39 -3.53 -2.83 -7.35
CA LEU A 39 -2.86 -3.45 -8.49
C LEU A 39 -3.53 -4.76 -8.91
N LEU A 40 -3.97 -5.56 -7.93
CA LEU A 40 -4.70 -6.79 -8.21
C LEU A 40 -6.03 -6.53 -8.92
N VAL A 41 -6.80 -5.53 -8.46
CA VAL A 41 -8.05 -5.13 -9.10
C VAL A 41 -7.80 -4.62 -10.52
N MET A 42 -6.75 -3.82 -10.72
CA MET A 42 -6.36 -3.35 -12.05
C MET A 42 -6.04 -4.51 -13.00
N GLU A 43 -5.24 -5.49 -12.56
CA GLU A 43 -4.93 -6.67 -13.38
C GLU A 43 -6.15 -7.56 -13.62
N MET A 44 -7.06 -7.65 -12.65
CA MET A 44 -8.33 -8.34 -12.79
C MET A 44 -9.19 -7.69 -13.90
N LEU A 45 -9.35 -6.36 -13.88
CA LEU A 45 -10.07 -5.62 -14.91
C LEU A 45 -9.43 -5.80 -16.29
N LYS A 46 -8.10 -5.73 -16.36
CA LYS A 46 -7.33 -5.93 -17.58
C LYS A 46 -7.52 -7.35 -18.14
N SER A 47 -7.46 -8.36 -17.29
CA SER A 47 -7.69 -9.77 -17.64
C SER A 47 -9.11 -10.03 -18.12
N MET A 48 -10.12 -9.43 -17.46
CA MET A 48 -11.52 -9.52 -17.89
C MET A 48 -11.69 -8.94 -19.30
N ARG A 49 -11.10 -7.79 -19.62
CA ARG A 49 -11.15 -7.23 -20.98
C ARG A 49 -10.40 -8.06 -22.01
N LYS A 50 -9.23 -8.60 -21.68
CA LYS A 50 -8.46 -9.50 -22.57
C LYS A 50 -9.24 -10.76 -22.92
N SER A 51 -10.20 -11.19 -22.08
CA SER A 51 -11.05 -12.35 -22.36
C SER A 51 -12.14 -12.09 -23.41
N ILE A 52 -12.41 -10.82 -23.74
CA ILE A 52 -13.38 -10.43 -24.78
C ILE A 52 -12.69 -10.55 -26.14
N PRO A 53 -13.22 -11.36 -27.09
CA PRO A 53 -12.62 -11.52 -28.41
C PRO A 53 -12.44 -10.18 -29.13
N GLU A 54 -11.29 -10.01 -29.77
CA GLU A 54 -11.03 -8.89 -30.66
C GLU A 54 -11.77 -9.13 -31.98
N GLY A 55 -12.75 -8.28 -32.32
CA GLY A 55 -13.55 -8.48 -33.54
C GLY A 55 -14.79 -7.59 -33.67
N GLY A 56 -14.84 -6.46 -32.97
CA GLY A 56 -15.93 -5.49 -33.08
C GLY A 56 -15.82 -4.63 -34.35
N LEU A 57 -16.87 -3.86 -34.63
CA LEU A 57 -16.94 -2.92 -35.77
C LEU A 57 -15.87 -1.80 -35.75
N PHE A 58 -15.19 -1.63 -34.62
CA PHE A 58 -14.17 -0.59 -34.40
C PHE A 58 -12.82 -1.24 -34.12
N GLU A 59 -11.79 -0.77 -34.84
CA GLU A 59 -10.39 -1.12 -34.62
C GLU A 59 -9.91 -0.65 -33.24
N LYS A 60 -9.00 -1.41 -32.62
CA LYS A 60 -8.35 -0.99 -31.38
C LYS A 60 -7.40 0.18 -31.66
N ASP A 61 -7.66 1.31 -31.03
CA ASP A 61 -6.79 2.49 -31.08
C ASP A 61 -5.92 2.61 -29.81
N VAL A 62 -4.66 3.01 -29.99
CA VAL A 62 -3.67 3.17 -28.91
C VAL A 62 -4.11 4.24 -27.91
N ALA A 63 -4.77 5.30 -28.39
CA ALA A 63 -5.29 6.33 -27.50
C ALA A 63 -6.39 5.76 -26.59
N THR A 64 -7.30 4.96 -27.17
CA THR A 64 -8.38 4.30 -26.44
C THR A 64 -7.84 3.35 -25.36
N GLU A 65 -6.81 2.56 -25.67
CA GLU A 65 -6.16 1.69 -24.68
C GLU A 65 -5.57 2.51 -23.53
N THR A 66 -4.81 3.56 -23.84
CA THR A 66 -4.19 4.43 -22.82
C THR A 66 -5.22 5.09 -21.90
N PHE A 67 -6.30 5.64 -22.47
CA PHE A 67 -7.40 6.21 -21.67
C PHE A 67 -8.12 5.16 -20.82
N THR A 68 -8.27 3.93 -21.35
CA THR A 68 -8.86 2.82 -20.60
C THR A 68 -7.99 2.43 -19.42
N GLU A 69 -6.68 2.35 -19.60
CA GLU A 69 -5.74 2.04 -18.51
C GLU A 69 -5.77 3.11 -17.41
N MET A 70 -5.86 4.40 -17.77
CA MET A 70 -6.03 5.48 -16.78
C MET A 70 -7.37 5.36 -16.03
N LEU A 71 -8.45 5.03 -16.75
CA LEU A 71 -9.76 4.80 -16.15
C LEU A 71 -9.74 3.62 -15.18
N ASP A 72 -9.06 2.54 -15.55
CA ASP A 72 -8.91 1.36 -14.71
C ASP A 72 -8.15 1.67 -13.43
N MET A 73 -7.09 2.47 -13.53
CA MET A 73 -6.30 2.89 -12.38
C MET A 73 -7.17 3.62 -11.35
N GLU A 74 -7.96 4.61 -11.78
CA GLU A 74 -8.82 5.33 -10.85
C GLU A 74 -10.01 4.50 -10.37
N THR A 75 -10.56 3.62 -11.21
CA THR A 75 -11.62 2.69 -10.80
C THR A 75 -11.12 1.72 -9.74
N ALA A 76 -9.92 1.16 -9.93
CA ALA A 76 -9.29 0.28 -8.96
C ALA A 76 -9.04 1.01 -7.64
N LYS A 77 -8.48 2.22 -7.70
CA LYS A 77 -8.19 3.05 -6.52
C LYS A 77 -9.45 3.45 -5.76
N ALA A 78 -10.52 3.82 -6.46
CA ALA A 78 -11.81 4.12 -5.85
C ALA A 78 -12.41 2.89 -5.16
N THR A 79 -12.28 1.72 -5.79
CA THR A 79 -12.79 0.44 -5.25
C THR A 79 -12.07 0.03 -3.96
N THR A 80 -10.74 0.17 -3.92
CA THR A 80 -9.90 -0.22 -2.77
C THR A 80 -9.81 0.84 -1.67
N SER A 81 -10.11 2.10 -1.97
CA SER A 81 -10.18 3.18 -0.95
C SER A 81 -11.30 2.97 0.07
N GLY A 82 -12.38 2.28 -0.34
CA GLY A 82 -13.50 1.91 0.52
C GLY A 82 -13.26 0.61 1.29
N LYS A 83 -14.25 -0.28 1.26
CA LYS A 83 -14.15 -1.62 1.86
C LYS A 83 -13.25 -2.57 1.05
N GLY A 84 -13.02 -2.27 -0.23
CA GLY A 84 -12.25 -3.12 -1.13
C GLY A 84 -12.89 -4.50 -1.34
N LEU A 85 -12.07 -5.44 -1.81
CA LEU A 85 -12.43 -6.86 -1.93
C LEU A 85 -12.14 -7.62 -0.62
N GLY A 86 -11.47 -6.97 0.34
CA GLY A 86 -11.09 -7.54 1.63
C GLY A 86 -9.74 -8.25 1.62
N ILE A 87 -9.03 -8.24 0.49
CA ILE A 87 -7.72 -8.89 0.34
C ILE A 87 -6.66 -8.09 1.09
N ALA A 88 -6.71 -6.75 1.01
CA ALA A 88 -5.83 -5.88 1.77
C ALA A 88 -5.94 -6.12 3.29
N GLU A 89 -7.15 -6.32 3.80
CA GLU A 89 -7.40 -6.57 5.22
C GLU A 89 -6.90 -7.96 5.65
N LEU A 90 -7.07 -8.98 4.80
CA LEU A 90 -6.53 -10.32 5.05
C LEU A 90 -5.00 -10.30 5.08
N MET A 91 -4.36 -9.64 4.11
CA MET A 91 -2.90 -9.47 4.08
C MET A 91 -2.38 -8.72 5.31
N TYR A 92 -3.03 -7.61 5.65
CA TYR A 92 -2.69 -6.84 6.84
C TYR A 92 -2.74 -7.72 8.11
N LYS A 93 -3.82 -8.48 8.32
CA LYS A 93 -3.94 -9.37 9.48
C LYS A 93 -2.85 -10.43 9.53
N GLN A 94 -2.56 -11.09 8.41
CA GLN A 94 -1.54 -12.13 8.36
C GLN A 94 -0.13 -11.59 8.65
N MET A 95 0.17 -10.38 8.18
CA MET A 95 1.51 -9.79 8.30
C MET A 95 1.69 -8.97 9.57
N ALA A 96 0.61 -8.37 10.11
CA ALA A 96 0.65 -7.62 11.37
C ALA A 96 1.11 -8.52 12.52
N ASP A 97 0.61 -9.75 12.60
CA ASP A 97 1.07 -10.76 13.57
C ASP A 97 2.60 -10.97 13.57
N LEU A 98 3.23 -10.90 12.39
CA LEU A 98 4.68 -11.06 12.24
C LEU A 98 5.45 -9.86 12.78
N ILE A 99 4.91 -8.65 12.57
CA ILE A 99 5.48 -7.40 13.11
C ILE A 99 5.28 -7.34 14.62
N GLU A 100 4.16 -7.85 15.12
CA GLU A 100 3.85 -7.85 16.54
C GLU A 100 4.67 -8.84 17.35
N LYS A 101 4.99 -10.01 16.78
CA LYS A 101 5.83 -11.04 17.40
C LYS A 101 7.33 -10.72 17.35
N LYS A 102 7.74 -9.71 16.58
CA LYS A 102 9.14 -9.29 16.45
C LYS A 102 9.59 -8.57 17.74
N LYS A 103 10.37 -9.27 18.57
CA LYS A 103 10.90 -8.81 19.88
C LYS A 103 12.17 -7.95 19.73
#